data_AF-Q6ZIU4-F1
#
_entry.id   AF-Q6ZIU4-F1
#
_cell.length_a   1.000
_cell.length_b   1.000
_cell.length_c   1.000
_cell.angle_alpha   90.00
_cell.angle_beta   90.00
_cell.angle_gamma   90.00
#
_symmetry.space_group_name_H-M   'P 1'
#
loop_
_entity.id
_entity.type
_entity.pdbx_description
1 polymer ?
#
loop_
_entity_poly.entity_id
_entity_poly.type
_entity_poly.pdbx_seq_one_letter_code
_entity_poly.pdbx_strand_id
1 'polypeptide(L)'
;MASLYAPRLTRWRVATSGGGVVRDCVEYDGKPLFFRREDCRRLVPDDEEDARECLEIAGEVFPLMEDRMVPAAVHGGGGVREAVRCVEYVDDDDGAVLLLTVTATEGKEKEVAVVDGGEVRVVDGGGFYDPDSGTVEHVVDVEGAREAYVLLVSVREELNRIVRVKRLN
;
A
#
# COMPACT_ATOMS: atom_id res chain seq x y z
N MET A 1 15.62 -13.83 -0.72
CA MET A 1 15.14 -12.67 0.05
C MET A 1 14.88 -11.55 -0.93
N ALA A 2 13.75 -10.86 -0.80
CA ALA A 2 13.55 -9.63 -1.56
C ALA A 2 14.56 -8.57 -1.07
N SER A 3 14.99 -7.67 -1.95
CA SER A 3 15.78 -6.50 -1.55
C SER A 3 14.95 -5.60 -0.63
N LEU A 4 15.58 -4.89 0.31
CA LEU A 4 14.94 -3.81 1.09
C LEU A 4 14.26 -2.76 0.18
N TYR A 5 14.78 -2.59 -1.03
CA TYR A 5 14.27 -1.67 -2.05
C TYR A 5 13.31 -2.33 -3.05
N ALA A 6 12.97 -3.60 -2.85
CA ALA A 6 12.02 -4.30 -3.70
C ALA A 6 10.65 -3.61 -3.56
N PRO A 7 10.01 -3.23 -4.68
CA PRO A 7 8.67 -2.68 -4.62
C PRO A 7 7.71 -3.66 -3.97
N ARG A 8 6.83 -3.15 -3.13
CA ARG A 8 5.78 -3.91 -2.49
C ARG A 8 4.48 -3.68 -3.21
N LEU A 9 3.74 -4.74 -3.49
CA LEU A 9 2.48 -4.68 -4.21
C LEU A 9 1.33 -4.82 -3.22
N THR A 10 0.30 -4.01 -3.40
CA THR A 10 -0.91 -4.14 -2.59
C THR A 10 -1.77 -5.27 -3.15
N ARG A 11 -2.00 -6.31 -2.36
CA ARG A 11 -2.99 -7.36 -2.66
C ARG A 11 -4.38 -6.84 -2.33
N TRP A 12 -5.32 -7.07 -3.25
CA TRP A 12 -6.74 -6.89 -2.97
C TRP A 12 -7.59 -8.00 -3.58
N ARG A 13 -8.81 -8.11 -3.06
CA ARG A 13 -9.76 -9.16 -3.43
C ARG A 13 -10.85 -8.61 -4.33
N VAL A 14 -11.02 -9.24 -5.49
CA VAL A 14 -12.09 -8.91 -6.44
C VAL A 14 -13.10 -10.05 -6.46
N ALA A 15 -14.36 -9.73 -6.16
CA ALA A 15 -15.47 -10.63 -6.39
C ALA A 15 -15.81 -10.62 -7.89
N THR A 16 -15.76 -11.79 -8.54
CA THR A 16 -16.15 -11.92 -9.94
C THR A 16 -17.68 -11.83 -10.08
N SER A 17 -18.16 -11.09 -11.08
CA SER A 17 -19.56 -10.71 -11.28
C SER A 17 -20.55 -11.86 -11.54
N GLY A 18 -20.10 -13.12 -11.54
CA GLY A 18 -20.91 -14.26 -11.97
C GLY A 18 -20.78 -15.54 -11.15
N GLY A 19 -20.07 -15.54 -10.02
CA GLY A 19 -19.89 -16.80 -9.28
C GLY A 19 -19.42 -16.71 -7.84
N GLY A 20 -19.36 -15.52 -7.24
CA GLY A 20 -18.89 -15.36 -5.85
C GLY A 20 -17.42 -15.77 -5.62
N VAL A 21 -16.70 -16.15 -6.68
CA VAL A 21 -15.28 -16.49 -6.60
C VAL A 21 -14.53 -15.19 -6.37
N VAL A 22 -13.96 -15.08 -5.17
CA VAL A 22 -13.03 -14.04 -4.79
C VAL A 22 -11.66 -14.44 -5.33
N ARG A 23 -11.06 -13.56 -6.14
CA ARG A 23 -9.68 -13.72 -6.61
C ARG A 23 -8.81 -12.65 -5.98
N ASP A 24 -7.61 -13.05 -5.58
CA ASP A 24 -6.57 -12.12 -5.19
C ASP A 24 -5.94 -11.54 -6.46
N CYS A 25 -5.63 -10.24 -6.41
CA CYS A 25 -4.93 -9.54 -7.47
C CYS A 25 -4.06 -8.42 -6.93
N VAL A 26 -3.07 -8.05 -7.73
CA VAL A 26 -2.16 -6.92 -7.55
C VAL A 26 -2.13 -6.11 -8.84
N GLU A 27 -1.65 -4.87 -8.79
CA GLU A 27 -1.36 -4.11 -9.99
C GLU A 27 0.11 -4.31 -10.35
N TYR A 28 0.38 -4.69 -11.58
CA TYR A 28 1.72 -4.83 -12.11
C TYR A 28 1.73 -4.32 -13.55
N ASP A 29 2.64 -3.39 -13.86
CA ASP A 29 2.76 -2.77 -15.19
C ASP A 29 1.42 -2.14 -15.67
N GLY A 30 0.75 -1.41 -14.77
CA GLY A 30 -0.53 -0.75 -15.03
C GLY A 30 -1.73 -1.70 -15.24
N LYS A 31 -1.57 -3.00 -14.98
CA LYS A 31 -2.60 -4.02 -15.21
C LYS A 31 -2.88 -4.84 -13.96
N PRO A 32 -4.14 -5.27 -13.75
CA PRO A 32 -4.45 -6.22 -12.69
C PRO A 32 -3.91 -7.60 -13.05
N LEU A 33 -3.03 -8.13 -12.20
CA LEU A 33 -2.54 -9.49 -12.24
C LEU A 33 -3.29 -10.33 -11.19
N PHE A 34 -4.08 -11.30 -11.65
CA PHE A 34 -4.78 -12.23 -10.76
C PHE A 34 -3.91 -13.44 -10.47
N PHE A 35 -3.91 -13.87 -9.21
CA PHE A 35 -3.16 -15.04 -8.76
C PHE A 35 -3.98 -15.84 -7.74
N ARG A 36 -3.54 -17.05 -7.44
CA ARG A 36 -4.09 -17.89 -6.37
C ARG A 36 -3.21 -17.77 -5.14
N ARG A 37 -3.80 -18.07 -3.98
CA ARG A 37 -3.04 -18.18 -2.73
C ARG A 37 -1.84 -19.13 -2.81
N GLU A 38 -1.94 -20.18 -3.63
CA GLU A 38 -0.86 -21.15 -3.88
C GLU A 38 0.35 -20.55 -4.61
N ASP A 39 0.16 -19.43 -5.32
CA ASP A 39 1.24 -18.70 -6.00
C ASP A 39 2.01 -17.80 -5.02
N CYS A 40 1.47 -17.58 -3.81
CA CYS A 40 2.12 -16.83 -2.75
C CYS A 40 3.03 -17.71 -1.91
N ARG A 41 4.15 -17.15 -1.46
CA ARG A 41 5.03 -17.79 -0.47
C ARG A 41 5.35 -16.82 0.66
N ARG A 42 5.76 -17.33 1.83
CA ARG A 42 6.28 -16.47 2.90
C ARG A 42 7.51 -15.71 2.41
N LEU A 43 7.58 -14.43 2.76
CA LEU A 43 8.71 -13.56 2.44
C LEU A 43 9.99 -14.06 3.14
N VAL A 44 9.85 -14.45 4.41
CA VAL A 44 10.89 -15.11 5.20
C VAL A 44 10.37 -16.50 5.60
N PRO A 45 10.76 -17.58 4.88
CA PRO A 45 10.21 -18.92 5.12
C PRO A 45 10.46 -19.48 6.52
N ASP A 46 11.62 -19.16 7.11
CA ASP A 46 12.10 -19.71 8.38
C ASP A 46 11.73 -18.86 9.60
N ASP A 47 11.02 -17.74 9.40
CA ASP A 47 10.55 -16.87 10.47
C ASP A 47 9.06 -17.12 10.70
N GLU A 48 8.71 -17.57 11.91
CA GLU A 48 7.32 -17.83 12.29
C GLU A 48 6.58 -16.56 12.71
N GLU A 49 7.31 -15.50 13.09
CA GLU A 49 6.76 -14.19 13.44
C GLU A 49 6.46 -13.38 12.17
N ASP A 50 7.25 -13.58 11.12
CA ASP A 50 7.03 -12.94 9.82
C ASP A 50 6.02 -13.70 8.93
N ALA A 51 4.75 -13.34 9.09
CA ALA A 51 3.66 -13.84 8.25
C ALA A 51 3.54 -13.14 6.88
N ARG A 52 4.46 -12.24 6.50
CA ARG A 52 4.36 -11.51 5.24
C ARG A 52 4.48 -12.46 4.06
N GLU A 53 3.57 -12.29 3.11
CA GLU A 53 3.56 -13.08 1.86
C GLU A 53 4.27 -12.29 0.76
N CYS A 54 4.78 -13.00 -0.24
CA CYS A 54 5.35 -12.42 -1.45
C CYS A 54 4.87 -13.19 -2.67
N LEU A 55 4.88 -12.50 -3.81
CA LEU A 55 4.52 -13.04 -5.12
C LEU A 55 5.73 -12.94 -6.04
N GLU A 56 6.02 -14.01 -6.78
CA GLU A 56 7.06 -14.00 -7.80
C GLU A 56 6.46 -13.66 -9.17
N ILE A 57 6.91 -12.56 -9.78
CA ILE A 57 6.46 -12.10 -11.09
C ILE A 57 7.70 -11.93 -11.95
N ALA A 58 7.75 -12.61 -13.11
CA ALA A 58 8.87 -12.53 -14.05
C ALA A 58 10.27 -12.81 -13.43
N GLY A 59 10.34 -13.65 -12.39
CA GLY A 59 11.57 -13.98 -11.67
C GLY A 59 11.96 -12.99 -10.58
N GLU A 60 11.19 -11.93 -10.38
CA GLU A 60 11.35 -10.96 -9.29
C GLU A 60 10.37 -11.23 -8.15
N VAL A 61 10.80 -10.99 -6.92
CA VAL A 61 10.03 -11.27 -5.70
C VAL A 61 9.47 -9.97 -5.16
N PHE A 62 8.14 -9.87 -5.12
CA PHE A 62 7.42 -8.69 -4.64
C PHE A 62 6.75 -9.01 -3.30
N PRO A 63 7.16 -8.37 -2.19
CA PRO A 63 6.40 -8.44 -0.95
C PRO A 63 4.98 -7.94 -1.15
N LEU A 64 4.01 -8.62 -0.53
CA LEU A 64 2.59 -8.26 -0.60
C LEU A 64 2.20 -7.47 0.64
N MET A 65 1.46 -6.39 0.43
CA MET A 65 0.79 -5.62 1.47
C MET A 65 -0.71 -5.89 1.39
N GLU A 66 -1.37 -6.05 2.53
CA GLU A 66 -2.83 -6.15 2.57
C GLU A 66 -3.49 -4.79 2.57
N ASP A 67 -4.56 -4.66 1.80
CA ASP A 67 -5.52 -3.57 2.00
C ASP A 67 -6.54 -3.94 3.09
N ARG A 68 -6.81 -3.01 4.01
CA ARG A 68 -7.84 -3.18 5.05
C ARG A 68 -8.60 -1.89 5.29
N MET A 69 -9.84 -2.01 5.76
CA MET A 69 -10.62 -0.86 6.21
C MET A 69 -10.32 -0.59 7.68
N VAL A 70 -9.92 0.64 8.01
CA VAL A 70 -9.60 1.07 9.38
C VAL A 70 -10.54 2.23 9.75
N PRO A 71 -11.17 2.21 10.94
CA PRO A 71 -11.97 3.34 11.40
C PRO A 71 -11.05 4.53 11.74
N ALA A 72 -11.16 5.63 11.01
CA ALA A 72 -10.34 6.82 11.22
C ALA A 72 -11.14 8.12 11.08
N ALA A 73 -10.71 9.17 11.77
CA ALA A 73 -11.24 10.53 11.60
C ALA A 73 -10.46 11.24 10.48
N VAL A 74 -11.16 11.64 9.41
CA VAL A 74 -10.55 12.22 8.19
C VAL A 74 -10.28 13.73 8.33
N HIS A 75 -10.86 14.38 9.35
CA HIS A 75 -10.72 15.82 9.60
C HIS A 75 -10.60 16.00 11.11
N GLY A 76 -9.49 16.56 11.60
CA GLY A 76 -9.04 16.57 13.01
C GLY A 76 -9.95 17.27 14.02
N GLY A 77 -11.21 16.87 14.11
CA GLY A 77 -12.22 17.47 14.96
C GLY A 77 -13.17 16.43 15.51
N GLY A 78 -12.68 15.50 16.36
CA GLY A 78 -13.50 14.66 17.26
C GLY A 78 -14.73 13.95 16.64
N GLY A 79 -14.77 13.83 15.33
CA GLY A 79 -15.96 13.50 14.54
C GLY A 79 -16.06 12.02 14.24
N VAL A 80 -17.17 11.64 13.61
CA VAL A 80 -17.49 10.27 13.22
C VAL A 80 -16.27 9.60 12.58
N ARG A 81 -15.87 8.45 13.13
CA ARG A 81 -14.85 7.61 12.52
C ARG A 81 -15.45 6.93 11.29
N GLU A 82 -14.90 7.23 10.13
CA GLU A 82 -15.28 6.60 8.89
C GLU A 82 -14.32 5.45 8.58
N ALA A 83 -14.81 4.45 7.84
CA ALA A 83 -13.95 3.37 7.39
C ALA A 83 -13.07 3.87 6.25
N VAL A 84 -11.77 4.00 6.51
CA VAL A 84 -10.76 4.44 5.55
C VAL A 84 -9.98 3.23 5.03
N ARG A 85 -9.71 3.17 3.73
CA ARG A 85 -8.90 2.09 3.14
C ARG A 85 -7.43 2.37 3.41
N CYS A 86 -6.77 1.47 4.12
CA CYS A 86 -5.34 1.58 4.44
C CYS A 86 -4.57 0.38 3.89
N VAL A 87 -3.28 0.58 3.63
CA VAL A 87 -2.30 -0.47 3.39
C VAL A 87 -1.25 -0.43 4.49
N GLU A 88 -0.83 -1.60 4.94
CA GLU A 88 0.18 -1.73 5.99
C GLU A 88 1.58 -1.85 5.36
N TYR A 89 2.42 -0.85 5.58
CA TYR A 89 3.83 -0.87 5.21
C TYR A 89 4.67 -1.11 6.47
N VAL A 90 5.39 -2.22 6.51
CA VAL A 90 6.30 -2.58 7.61
C VAL A 90 7.73 -2.25 7.20
N ASP A 91 8.39 -1.28 7.81
CA ASP A 91 9.79 -1.03 7.52
C ASP A 91 10.67 -2.24 7.89
N ASP A 92 11.56 -2.64 6.99
CA ASP A 92 12.36 -3.85 7.16
C ASP A 92 13.55 -3.64 8.13
N ASP A 93 13.95 -2.40 8.42
CA ASP A 93 15.12 -2.11 9.26
C ASP A 93 14.79 -2.02 10.75
N ASP A 94 13.61 -1.47 11.10
CA ASP A 94 13.16 -1.31 12.48
C ASP A 94 11.84 -2.02 12.82
N GLY A 95 11.13 -2.57 11.82
CA GLY A 95 9.83 -3.21 12.01
C GLY A 95 8.68 -2.22 12.24
N ALA A 96 8.90 -0.92 12.05
CA ALA A 96 7.88 0.10 12.22
C ALA A 96 6.75 -0.09 11.20
N VAL A 97 5.51 0.06 11.67
CA VAL A 97 4.32 -0.14 10.86
C VAL A 97 3.69 1.21 10.53
N LEU A 98 3.63 1.54 9.24
CA LEU A 98 2.89 2.69 8.72
C LEU A 98 1.57 2.22 8.10
N LEU A 99 0.48 2.87 8.48
CA LEU A 99 -0.81 2.70 7.81
C LEU A 99 -1.00 3.81 6.80
N LEU A 100 -0.68 3.53 5.54
CA LEU A 100 -0.82 4.48 4.46
C LEU A 100 -2.25 4.43 3.91
N THR A 101 -2.80 5.59 3.59
CA THR A 101 -4.10 5.75 2.96
C THR A 101 -4.07 6.85 1.90
N VAL A 102 -5.14 6.93 1.11
CA VAL A 102 -5.37 7.99 0.15
C VAL A 102 -6.58 8.78 0.63
N THR A 103 -6.36 10.07 0.90
CA THR A 103 -7.41 11.00 1.27
C THR A 103 -7.64 12.01 0.15
N ALA A 104 -8.84 12.55 0.09
CA ALA A 104 -9.17 13.65 -0.80
C ALA A 104 -9.75 14.77 0.05
N THR A 105 -9.09 15.92 0.04
CA THR A 105 -9.70 17.14 0.56
C THR A 105 -10.61 17.70 -0.53
N GLU A 106 -11.81 18.17 -0.17
CA GLU A 106 -12.74 18.73 -1.15
C GLU A 106 -12.08 19.81 -2.03
N GLY A 107 -12.16 19.63 -3.34
CA GLY A 107 -11.57 20.56 -4.31
C GLY A 107 -10.05 20.47 -4.47
N LYS A 108 -9.39 19.48 -3.86
CA LYS A 108 -7.96 19.20 -4.02
C LYS A 108 -7.72 17.84 -4.67
N GLU A 109 -6.52 17.69 -5.22
CA GLU A 109 -5.99 16.41 -5.68
C GLU A 109 -5.88 15.42 -4.50
N LYS A 110 -5.84 14.13 -4.80
CA LYS A 110 -5.70 13.12 -3.76
C LYS A 110 -4.32 13.20 -3.15
N GLU A 111 -4.24 12.96 -1.85
CA GLU A 111 -3.01 13.02 -1.09
C GLU A 111 -2.80 11.70 -0.35
N VAL A 112 -1.54 11.29 -0.22
CA VAL A 112 -1.18 10.17 0.65
C VAL A 112 -1.14 10.66 2.09
N ALA A 113 -1.75 9.88 2.97
CA ALA A 113 -1.83 10.17 4.39
C ALA A 113 -1.44 8.94 5.21
N VAL A 114 -1.03 9.17 6.45
CA VAL A 114 -0.80 8.13 7.45
C VAL A 114 -1.98 8.12 8.43
N VAL A 115 -2.42 6.92 8.81
CA VAL A 115 -3.39 6.72 9.89
C VAL A 115 -2.66 6.36 11.17
N ASP A 116 -2.63 7.29 12.12
CA ASP A 116 -2.02 7.11 13.44
C ASP A 116 -3.05 7.39 14.55
N GLY A 117 -3.17 6.49 15.53
CA GLY A 117 -4.14 6.63 16.62
C GLY A 117 -5.62 6.68 16.18
N GLY A 118 -5.93 6.32 14.93
CA GLY A 118 -7.24 6.48 14.32
C GLY A 118 -7.51 7.90 13.77
N GLU A 119 -6.47 8.70 13.56
CA GLU A 119 -6.53 9.99 12.88
C GLU A 119 -5.80 9.91 11.54
N VAL A 120 -6.38 10.50 10.50
CA VAL A 120 -5.73 10.64 9.20
C VAL A 120 -4.88 11.91 9.21
N ARG A 121 -3.58 11.78 8.95
CA ARG A 121 -2.65 12.90 8.78
C ARG A 121 -2.06 12.86 7.39
N VAL A 122 -2.32 13.89 6.59
CA VAL A 122 -1.69 14.05 5.27
C VAL A 122 -0.18 14.08 5.48
N VAL A 123 0.54 13.30 4.69
CA VAL A 123 2.00 13.38 4.67
C VAL A 123 2.38 14.40 3.61
N ASP A 124 3.29 15.30 3.95
CA ASP A 124 3.82 16.25 2.98
C ASP A 124 4.49 15.47 1.84
N GLY A 125 4.07 15.76 0.60
CA GLY A 125 4.54 15.04 -0.57
C GLY A 125 4.00 15.61 -1.86
N GLY A 126 4.85 15.65 -2.89
CA GLY A 126 4.42 15.97 -4.25
C GLY A 126 3.91 14.71 -4.96
N GLY A 127 2.80 14.84 -5.68
CA GLY A 127 2.30 13.83 -6.61
C GLY A 127 2.67 14.17 -8.06
N PHE A 128 3.01 13.19 -8.87
CA PHE A 128 3.08 13.34 -10.33
C PHE A 128 2.40 12.15 -11.02
N TYR A 129 1.75 12.40 -12.15
CA TYR A 129 1.09 11.35 -12.92
C TYR A 129 2.12 10.58 -13.76
N ASP A 130 2.12 9.26 -13.63
CA ASP A 130 2.86 8.33 -14.48
C ASP A 130 1.90 7.72 -15.53
N PRO A 131 2.03 8.09 -16.82
CA PRO A 131 1.13 7.60 -17.86
C PRO A 131 1.34 6.13 -18.23
N ASP A 132 2.50 5.55 -17.93
CA ASP A 132 2.82 4.17 -18.34
C ASP A 132 2.11 3.16 -17.42
N SER A 133 2.13 3.43 -16.13
CA SER A 133 1.37 2.68 -15.13
C SER A 133 -0.07 3.19 -15.01
N GLY A 134 -0.31 4.48 -15.31
CA GLY A 134 -1.57 5.17 -15.11
C GLY A 134 -1.81 5.63 -13.66
N THR A 135 -0.82 5.54 -12.77
CA THR A 135 -0.95 5.96 -11.35
C THR A 135 -0.50 7.40 -11.16
N VAL A 136 -0.88 7.99 -10.02
CA VAL A 136 -0.18 9.15 -9.46
C VAL A 136 0.86 8.64 -8.46
N GLU A 137 2.11 9.01 -8.69
CA GLU A 137 3.24 8.67 -7.84
C GLU A 137 3.45 9.78 -6.80
N HIS A 138 3.28 9.45 -5.52
CA HIS A 138 3.53 10.36 -4.42
C HIS A 138 4.90 10.06 -3.80
N VAL A 139 5.71 11.10 -3.61
CA VAL A 139 6.94 11.03 -2.84
C VAL A 139 6.62 11.44 -1.40
N VAL A 140 6.83 10.52 -0.46
CA VAL A 140 6.42 10.63 0.94
C VAL A 140 7.65 10.56 1.82
N ASP A 141 7.95 11.62 2.56
CA ASP A 141 8.99 11.62 3.58
C ASP A 141 8.48 10.93 4.86
N VAL A 142 9.25 9.97 5.37
CA VAL A 142 8.93 9.23 6.59
C VAL A 142 10.06 9.39 7.60
N GLU A 143 9.70 9.82 8.82
CA GLU A 143 10.59 9.78 9.97
C GLU A 143 10.58 8.36 10.57
N GLY A 144 11.53 7.52 10.17
CA GLY A 144 11.73 6.20 10.76
C GLY A 144 12.35 6.28 12.15
N ALA A 145 12.34 5.17 12.91
CA ALA A 145 12.87 5.17 14.27
C ALA A 145 14.41 5.28 14.31
N ARG A 146 15.07 4.82 13.24
CA ARG A 146 16.54 4.84 13.08
C ARG A 146 17.02 5.92 12.13
N GLU A 147 16.33 6.08 11.01
CA GLU A 147 16.66 7.07 9.98
C GLU A 147 15.41 7.52 9.25
N ALA A 148 15.48 8.72 8.65
CA ALA A 148 14.45 9.20 7.75
C ALA A 148 14.61 8.53 6.38
N TYR A 149 13.51 8.11 5.78
CA TYR A 149 13.48 7.49 4.47
C TYR A 149 12.32 8.00 3.63
N VAL A 150 12.41 7.77 2.33
CA VAL A 150 11.47 8.25 1.34
C VAL A 150 10.75 7.06 0.72
N LEU A 151 9.42 7.13 0.69
CA LEU A 151 8.57 6.18 0.00
C LEU A 151 8.03 6.79 -1.29
N LEU A 152 8.11 6.03 -2.37
CA LEU A 152 7.33 6.24 -3.59
C LEU A 152 6.05 5.42 -3.48
N VAL A 153 4.91 6.11 -3.40
CA VAL A 153 3.59 5.51 -3.24
C VAL A 153 2.79 5.71 -4.53
N SER A 154 2.57 4.62 -5.26
CA SER A 154 1.79 4.62 -6.48
C SER A 154 0.31 4.49 -6.15
N VAL A 155 -0.48 5.49 -6.54
CA VAL A 155 -1.90 5.60 -6.25
C VAL A 155 -2.72 5.52 -7.54
N ARG A 156 -3.69 4.61 -7.55
CA ARG A 156 -4.74 4.58 -8.55
C ARG A 156 -5.92 5.44 -8.10
N GLU A 157 -5.96 6.67 -8.57
CA GLU A 157 -6.92 7.67 -8.09
C GLU A 157 -8.38 7.27 -8.33
N GLU A 158 -8.70 6.70 -9.49
CA GLU A 158 -10.05 6.27 -9.84
C GLU A 158 -10.59 5.16 -8.94
N LEU A 159 -9.71 4.40 -8.27
CA LEU A 159 -10.07 3.36 -7.30
C LEU A 159 -9.85 3.78 -5.84
N ASN A 160 -9.32 4.98 -5.60
CA ASN A 160 -8.85 5.44 -4.29
C ASN A 160 -7.95 4.41 -3.58
N ARG A 161 -6.94 3.91 -4.30
CA ARG A 161 -6.18 2.74 -3.89
C ARG A 161 -4.68 2.96 -4.07
N ILE A 162 -3.92 2.68 -3.02
CA ILE A 162 -2.48 2.46 -3.12
C ILE A 162 -2.28 1.08 -3.74
N VAL A 163 -1.53 1.01 -4.84
CA VAL A 163 -1.28 -0.23 -5.56
C VAL A 163 0.15 -0.73 -5.39
N ARG A 164 1.08 0.18 -5.10
CA ARG A 164 2.50 -0.12 -4.94
C ARG A 164 3.16 0.88 -3.99
N VAL A 165 4.08 0.39 -3.18
CA VAL A 165 4.95 1.22 -2.32
C VAL A 165 6.39 0.77 -2.51
N LYS A 166 7.31 1.70 -2.71
CA LYS A 166 8.73 1.42 -2.86
C LYS A 166 9.56 2.38 -2.03
N ARG A 167 10.46 1.86 -1.19
CA ARG A 167 11.48 2.66 -0.51
C ARG A 167 12.57 3.11 -1.48
N LEU A 168 12.97 4.37 -1.42
CA LEU A 168 13.91 4.99 -2.37
C LEU A 168 15.35 5.13 -1.83
N ASN A 169 15.54 5.21 -0.51
CA ASN A 169 16.84 5.41 0.14
C ASN A 169 16.99 4.62 1.44
#